data_AF-C1N0Q3-F1
#
_entry.id   AF-C1N0Q3-F1
#
_cell.length_a   1.000
_cell.length_b   1.000
_cell.length_c   1.000
_cell.angle_alpha   90.00
_cell.angle_beta   90.00
_cell.angle_gamma   90.00
#
_symmetry.space_group_name_H-M   'P 1'
#
loop_
_entity.id
_entity.type
_entity.pdbx_description
1 polymer ?
#
loop_
_entity_poly.entity_id
_entity_poly.type
_entity_poly.pdbx_seq_one_letter_code
_entity_poly.pdbx_strand_id
1 'polypeptide(L)'
;MAKPHPKARADRDGTDLTTAHAAISTVRVARGVDEKMEKRETTAALLYDLTIFSKVVFIITPVIVVAFALPLGFLLAELEGWDDIDGFYYLMSVLCGLPNGLTDESPTRTRARRWTSSSCSGRGA
;
A
#
# COMPACT_ATOMS: atom_id res chain seq x y z
N MET A 1 38.42 -33.54 83.81
CA MET A 1 38.17 -33.95 82.41
C MET A 1 37.12 -33.01 81.83
N ALA A 2 37.56 -31.88 81.26
CA ALA A 2 36.68 -30.77 80.85
C ALA A 2 36.38 -30.87 79.35
N LYS A 3 35.09 -30.83 78.98
CA LYS A 3 34.61 -30.85 77.58
C LYS A 3 34.59 -29.40 77.02
N PRO A 4 35.02 -29.17 75.76
CA PRO A 4 35.00 -27.84 75.16
C PRO A 4 33.63 -27.44 74.59
N HIS A 5 33.39 -26.12 74.61
CA HIS A 5 32.17 -25.40 74.23
C HIS A 5 31.75 -25.52 72.74
N PRO A 6 30.45 -25.36 72.43
CA PRO A 6 29.93 -25.33 71.07
C PRO A 6 30.24 -24.01 70.34
N LYS A 7 30.68 -24.14 69.08
CA LYS A 7 31.02 -23.05 68.15
C LYS A 7 29.78 -22.23 67.74
N ALA A 8 30.03 -20.93 67.63
CA ALA A 8 29.11 -19.87 67.23
C ALA A 8 28.30 -20.19 65.96
N ARG A 9 27.00 -19.97 66.07
CA ARG A 9 26.03 -20.01 64.97
C ARG A 9 26.16 -18.69 64.22
N ALA A 10 26.67 -18.74 62.99
CA ALA A 10 26.80 -17.59 62.11
C ALA A 10 25.42 -17.10 61.67
N ASP A 11 25.11 -15.87 62.07
CA ASP A 11 23.96 -15.08 61.69
C ASP A 11 23.97 -14.82 60.17
N ARG A 12 23.02 -15.41 59.45
CA ARG A 12 22.76 -15.23 58.01
C ARG A 12 21.26 -15.00 57.86
N ASP A 13 20.76 -13.79 58.09
CA ASP A 13 19.37 -13.48 57.74
C ASP A 13 19.12 -12.02 57.27
N GLY A 14 20.13 -11.14 57.29
CA GLY A 14 19.92 -9.70 57.00
C GLY A 14 20.09 -9.25 55.55
N THR A 15 20.91 -9.94 54.74
CA THR A 15 21.37 -9.44 53.42
C THR A 15 20.56 -9.93 52.22
N ASP A 16 19.74 -10.96 52.40
CA ASP A 16 19.04 -11.63 51.29
C ASP A 16 17.75 -10.90 50.86
N LEU A 17 17.09 -10.20 51.78
CA LEU A 17 15.83 -9.48 51.50
C LEU A 17 16.05 -8.23 50.63
N THR A 18 17.10 -7.44 50.91
CA THR A 18 17.45 -6.27 50.09
C THR A 18 17.92 -6.66 48.69
N THR A 19 18.64 -7.78 48.58
CA THR A 19 19.12 -8.31 47.29
C THR A 19 17.96 -8.85 46.45
N ALA A 20 16.99 -9.52 47.07
CA ALA A 20 15.79 -10.00 46.39
C ALA A 20 14.92 -8.86 45.84
N HIS A 21 14.73 -7.78 46.59
CA HIS A 21 13.96 -6.61 46.13
C HIS A 21 14.64 -5.89 44.95
N ALA A 22 15.97 -5.77 44.98
CA ALA A 22 16.73 -5.21 43.87
C ALA A 22 16.55 -6.06 42.59
N ALA A 23 16.65 -7.39 42.70
CA ALA A 23 16.45 -8.32 41.58
C ALA A 23 15.02 -8.27 41.00
N ILE A 24 14.00 -8.15 41.84
CA ILE A 24 12.60 -8.04 41.38
C ILE A 24 12.36 -6.72 40.64
N SER A 25 12.98 -5.63 41.10
CA SER A 25 12.85 -4.32 40.46
C SER A 25 13.51 -4.28 39.07
N THR A 26 14.70 -4.88 38.92
CA THR A 26 15.42 -4.91 37.63
C THR A 26 14.70 -5.80 36.62
N VAL A 27 14.15 -6.94 37.03
CA VAL A 27 13.35 -7.82 36.15
C VAL A 27 12.08 -7.12 35.65
N ARG A 28 11.41 -6.34 36.50
CA ARG A 28 10.20 -5.60 36.09
C ARG A 28 10.52 -4.45 35.13
N VAL A 29 11.65 -3.76 35.33
CA VAL A 29 12.14 -2.73 34.41
C VAL A 29 12.54 -3.35 33.07
N ALA A 30 13.26 -4.47 33.06
CA ALA A 30 13.63 -5.18 31.82
C ALA A 30 12.40 -5.59 31.00
N ARG A 31 11.37 -6.14 31.66
CA ARG A 31 10.09 -6.49 30.99
C ARG A 31 9.37 -5.29 30.38
N GLY A 32 9.34 -4.14 31.08
CA GLY A 32 8.69 -2.94 30.56
C GLY A 32 9.44 -2.26 29.39
N VAL A 33 10.73 -2.53 29.26
CA VAL A 33 11.54 -2.05 28.12
C VAL A 33 11.29 -2.94 26.88
N ASP A 34 11.15 -4.25 27.07
CA ASP A 34 10.89 -5.22 26.00
C ASP A 34 9.57 -4.93 25.28
N GLU A 35 8.48 -4.73 26.04
CA GLU A 35 7.15 -4.41 25.47
C GLU A 35 7.14 -3.09 24.68
N LYS A 36 7.99 -2.12 25.06
CA LYS A 36 8.11 -0.84 24.35
C LYS A 36 8.96 -0.94 23.09
N MET A 37 9.93 -1.85 23.03
CA MET A 37 10.69 -2.09 21.80
C MET A 37 9.85 -2.79 20.75
N GLU A 38 9.12 -3.84 21.13
CA GLU A 38 8.26 -4.61 20.19
C GLU A 38 7.23 -3.73 19.48
N LYS A 39 6.62 -2.79 20.21
CA LYS A 39 5.63 -1.86 19.65
C LYS A 39 6.24 -0.80 18.72
N ARG A 40 7.54 -0.50 18.86
CA ARG A 40 8.27 0.42 17.98
C ARG A 40 8.71 -0.26 16.69
N GLU A 41 9.07 -1.53 16.75
CA GLU A 41 9.47 -2.30 15.57
C GLU A 41 8.29 -2.51 14.63
N THR A 42 7.13 -2.88 15.17
CA THR A 42 5.89 -3.06 14.39
C THR A 42 5.41 -1.77 13.74
N THR A 43 5.47 -0.64 14.45
CA THR A 43 5.06 0.66 13.88
C THR A 43 6.03 1.16 12.81
N ALA A 44 7.34 0.93 12.96
CA ALA A 44 8.32 1.28 11.94
C ALA A 44 8.15 0.47 10.65
N ALA A 45 7.88 -0.84 10.77
CA ALA A 45 7.59 -1.70 9.61
C ALA A 45 6.32 -1.24 8.88
N LEU A 46 5.25 -0.94 9.64
CA LEU A 46 4.01 -0.44 9.05
C LEU A 46 4.19 0.92 8.35
N LEU A 47 4.96 1.85 8.93
CA LEU A 47 5.22 3.13 8.30
C LEU A 47 6.02 2.99 7.01
N TYR A 48 6.96 2.05 6.96
CA TYR A 48 7.73 1.76 5.75
C TYR A 48 6.82 1.25 4.63
N ASP A 49 5.97 0.26 4.93
CA ASP A 49 5.02 -0.30 3.95
C ASP A 49 4.03 0.76 3.47
N LEU A 50 3.50 1.58 4.38
CA LEU A 50 2.55 2.65 4.03
C LEU A 50 3.23 3.74 3.19
N THR A 51 4.51 4.02 3.42
CA THR A 51 5.29 4.94 2.62
C THR A 51 5.54 4.38 1.21
N ILE A 52 5.89 3.10 1.07
CA ILE A 52 6.05 2.47 -0.25
C ILE A 52 4.72 2.48 -1.00
N PHE A 53 3.66 2.01 -0.35
CA PHE A 53 2.31 1.96 -0.93
C PHE A 53 1.87 3.33 -1.42
N SER A 54 2.02 4.36 -0.59
CA SER A 54 1.72 5.74 -0.95
C SER A 54 2.51 6.19 -2.18
N LYS A 55 3.83 5.96 -2.23
CA LYS A 55 4.65 6.33 -3.39
C LYS A 55 4.23 5.59 -4.66
N VAL A 56 3.92 4.30 -4.57
CA VAL A 56 3.49 3.51 -5.73
C VAL A 56 2.17 4.08 -6.28
N VAL A 57 1.19 4.31 -5.42
CA VAL A 57 -0.15 4.78 -5.83
C VAL A 57 -0.13 6.21 -6.35
N PHE A 58 0.60 7.12 -5.69
CA PHE A 58 0.57 8.54 -6.02
C PHE A 58 1.63 8.99 -7.03
N ILE A 59 2.70 8.21 -7.24
CA ILE A 59 3.77 8.57 -8.19
C ILE A 59 3.82 7.56 -9.33
N ILE A 60 3.93 6.27 -9.03
CA ILE A 60 4.19 5.26 -10.07
C ILE A 60 2.94 5.07 -10.96
N THR A 61 1.76 4.93 -10.36
CA THR A 61 0.50 4.77 -11.10
C THR A 61 0.24 5.91 -12.10
N PRO A 62 0.27 7.21 -11.72
CA PRO A 62 0.02 8.27 -12.69
C PRO A 62 1.10 8.38 -13.77
N VAL A 63 2.36 8.08 -13.45
CA VAL A 63 3.45 8.06 -14.45
C VAL A 63 3.20 6.98 -15.50
N ILE A 64 2.80 5.78 -15.08
CA ILE A 64 2.46 4.69 -16.01
C ILE A 64 1.28 5.10 -16.89
N VAL A 65 0.21 5.66 -16.31
CA VAL A 65 -0.97 6.09 -17.07
C VAL A 65 -0.59 7.12 -18.15
N VAL A 66 0.21 8.13 -17.81
CA VAL A 66 0.69 9.13 -18.79
C VAL A 66 1.59 8.47 -19.85
N ALA A 67 2.49 7.58 -19.45
CA ALA A 67 3.41 6.89 -20.37
C ALA A 67 2.67 6.02 -21.40
N PHE A 68 1.53 5.41 -21.03
CA PHE A 68 0.66 4.71 -21.98
C PHE A 68 -0.19 5.68 -22.80
N ALA A 69 -0.70 6.75 -22.19
CA ALA A 69 -1.59 7.70 -22.85
C ALA A 69 -0.92 8.47 -23.99
N LEU A 70 0.37 8.81 -23.87
CA LEU A 70 1.10 9.58 -24.88
C LEU A 70 1.23 8.85 -26.23
N PRO A 71 1.90 7.67 -26.34
CA PRO A 71 2.10 7.02 -27.62
C PRO A 71 0.81 6.48 -28.24
N LEU A 72 -0.10 5.97 -27.42
CA LEU A 72 -1.37 5.42 -27.89
C LEU A 72 -2.37 6.53 -28.26
N GLY A 73 -2.37 7.65 -27.53
CA GLY A 73 -3.20 8.82 -27.84
C GLY A 73 -2.77 9.47 -29.16
N PHE A 74 -1.47 9.62 -29.38
CA PHE A 74 -0.92 10.12 -30.65
C PHE A 74 -1.24 9.17 -31.82
N LEU A 75 -1.06 7.86 -31.63
CA LEU A 75 -1.42 6.88 -32.65
C LEU A 75 -2.92 6.91 -32.97
N LEU A 76 -3.78 7.12 -31.97
CA LEU A 76 -5.22 7.22 -32.16
C LEU A 76 -5.61 8.51 -32.90
N ALA A 77 -4.96 9.63 -32.58
CA ALA A 77 -5.16 10.91 -33.26
C ALA A 77 -4.86 10.77 -34.76
N GLU A 78 -3.74 10.14 -35.12
CA GLU A 78 -3.38 9.90 -36.53
C GLU A 78 -4.38 8.95 -37.24
N LEU A 79 -4.93 7.96 -36.52
CA LEU A 79 -5.87 7.00 -37.09
C LEU A 79 -7.27 7.56 -37.36
N GLU A 80 -7.74 8.47 -36.52
CA GLU A 80 -9.05 9.13 -36.63
C GLU A 80 -8.97 10.51 -37.31
N GLY A 81 -7.76 11.08 -37.44
CA GLY A 81 -7.54 12.43 -37.98
C GLY A 81 -7.89 13.55 -36.99
N TRP A 82 -7.74 13.30 -35.70
CA TRP A 82 -7.93 14.28 -34.63
C TRP A 82 -6.64 15.05 -34.34
N ASP A 83 -6.75 16.18 -33.65
CA ASP A 83 -5.58 16.83 -33.08
C ASP A 83 -4.91 15.90 -32.06
N ASP A 84 -3.57 15.91 -32.02
CA ASP A 84 -2.76 15.06 -31.14
C ASP A 84 -3.18 15.17 -29.66
N ILE A 85 -3.57 16.39 -29.27
CA ILE A 85 -4.00 16.73 -27.93
C ILE A 85 -5.35 16.07 -27.59
N ASP A 86 -6.27 16.00 -28.55
CA ASP A 86 -7.58 15.38 -28.36
C ASP A 86 -7.47 13.86 -28.27
N GLY A 87 -6.59 13.25 -29.07
CA GLY A 87 -6.28 11.81 -28.94
C GLY A 87 -5.70 11.45 -27.57
N PHE A 88 -4.83 12.31 -27.01
CA PHE A 88 -4.31 12.16 -25.65
C PHE A 88 -5.40 12.28 -24.58
N TYR A 89 -6.23 13.34 -24.63
CA TYR A 89 -7.30 13.56 -23.65
C TYR A 89 -8.38 12.48 -23.71
N TYR A 90 -8.72 12.02 -24.91
CA TYR A 90 -9.60 10.88 -25.10
C TYR A 90 -9.06 9.65 -24.38
N LEU A 91 -7.80 9.28 -24.62
CA LEU A 91 -7.23 8.07 -24.02
C LEU A 91 -7.04 8.19 -22.51
N MET A 92 -6.69 9.38 -22.00
CA MET A 92 -6.67 9.66 -20.57
C MET A 92 -8.05 9.48 -19.93
N SER A 93 -9.12 9.94 -20.60
CA SER A 93 -10.48 9.77 -20.09
C SER A 93 -10.88 8.29 -19.98
N VAL A 94 -10.47 7.47 -20.96
CA VAL A 94 -10.71 6.01 -20.98
C VAL A 94 -9.91 5.30 -19.88
N LEU A 95 -8.62 5.63 -19.72
CA LEU A 95 -7.75 5.03 -18.71
C LEU A 95 -8.16 5.42 -17.28
N CYS A 96 -8.66 6.63 -17.09
CA CYS A 96 -9.20 7.10 -15.80
C CYS A 96 -10.66 6.66 -15.57
N GLY A 97 -11.31 6.01 -16.53
CA GLY A 97 -12.68 5.50 -16.41
C GLY A 97 -13.74 6.59 -16.27
N LEU A 98 -13.52 7.78 -16.85
CA LEU A 98 -14.51 8.85 -16.80
C LEU A 98 -15.71 8.53 -17.71
N PRO A 99 -16.95 8.67 -17.22
CA PRO A 99 -18.16 8.39 -18.01
C PRO A 99 -18.42 9.43 -19.12
N ASN A 100 -17.92 10.65 -18.95
CA ASN A 100 -17.84 11.66 -20.00
C ASN A 100 -16.38 11.82 -20.39
N GLY A 101 -16.09 11.68 -21.69
CA GLY A 101 -14.77 11.99 -22.23
C GLY A 101 -14.38 13.44 -21.93
N LEU A 102 -13.07 13.71 -21.83
CA LEU A 102 -12.56 15.09 -21.75
C LEU A 102 -12.68 15.83 -23.10
N THR A 103 -13.06 15.13 -24.15
CA THR A 103 -13.24 15.62 -25.52
C THR A 103 -14.66 15.32 -25.99
N ASP A 104 -15.22 16.21 -26.81
CA ASP A 104 -16.51 15.98 -27.50
C ASP A 104 -16.38 14.99 -28.67
N GLU A 105 -15.15 14.63 -29.01
CA GLU A 105 -14.82 13.68 -30.08
C GLU A 105 -14.97 12.24 -29.61
N SER A 106 -15.66 11.44 -30.43
CA SER A 106 -15.85 10.01 -30.22
C SER A 106 -15.50 9.24 -31.49
N PRO A 107 -14.86 8.06 -31.38
CA PRO A 107 -14.31 7.36 -32.53
C PRO A 107 -15.43 7.02 -33.52
N THR A 108 -15.32 7.57 -34.73
CA THR A 108 -16.41 7.54 -35.71
C THR A 108 -16.27 6.35 -36.67
N ARG A 109 -15.18 5.56 -36.60
CA ARG A 109 -14.97 4.34 -37.40
C ARG A 109 -15.89 3.16 -37.04
N THR A 110 -17.19 3.42 -37.04
CA THR A 110 -18.22 2.42 -37.29
C THR A 110 -18.30 2.13 -38.79
N ARG A 111 -17.36 1.33 -39.32
CA ARG A 111 -17.55 0.61 -40.60
C ARG A 111 -18.21 -0.76 -40.38
N ALA A 112 -19.02 -0.90 -39.33
CA ALA A 112 -19.73 -2.13 -38.97
C ALA A 112 -21.27 -2.02 -39.01
N ARG A 113 -21.84 -0.86 -39.37
CA ARG A 113 -23.29 -0.66 -39.55
C ARG A 113 -23.69 -0.39 -41.00
N ARG A 114 -23.12 -1.13 -41.95
CA ARG A 114 -23.63 -1.16 -43.35
C ARG A 114 -24.35 -2.47 -43.69
N TRP A 115 -24.18 -3.52 -42.90
CA TRP A 115 -24.72 -4.85 -43.21
C TRP A 115 -26.03 -5.22 -42.49
N THR A 116 -26.45 -4.49 -41.45
CA THR A 116 -27.63 -4.90 -40.65
C THR A 116 -28.94 -4.20 -41.00
N SER A 117 -28.97 -3.31 -42.00
CA SER A 117 -30.21 -2.61 -42.39
C SER A 117 -30.76 -2.97 -43.78
N SER A 118 -30.09 -3.82 -44.57
CA SER A 118 -30.59 -4.25 -45.88
C SER A 118 -31.35 -5.58 -45.87
N SER A 119 -31.40 -6.29 -44.74
CA SER A 119 -32.11 -7.57 -44.62
C SER A 119 -33.31 -7.43 -43.71
N CYS A 120 -34.44 -7.03 -44.30
CA CYS A 120 -35.84 -7.36 -43.97
C CYS A 120 -36.82 -6.22 -44.30
N SER A 121 -36.78 -5.72 -45.53
CA SER A 121 -37.97 -5.20 -46.21
C SER A 121 -38.39 -6.27 -47.23
N GLY A 122 -39.26 -7.19 -46.81
CA GLY A 122 -39.63 -8.35 -47.63
C GLY A 122 -40.45 -9.43 -46.93
N ARG A 123 -41.62 -9.07 -46.39
CA ARG A 123 -42.77 -9.97 -46.15
C ARG A 123 -43.92 -9.13 -45.57
N GLY A 124 -45.13 -9.07 -46.12
CA GLY A 124 -45.72 -9.76 -47.25
C GLY A 124 -46.92 -8.95 -47.75
N ALA A 125 -47.34 -9.35 -48.95
CA ALA A 125 -48.61 -9.00 -49.57
C ALA A 125 -49.81 -9.43 -48.72
#